data_AF-A0A954JC93-F1
#
_entry.id   AF-A0A954JC93-F1
#
_cell.length_a   1.000
_cell.length_b   1.000
_cell.length_c   1.000
_cell.angle_alpha   90.00
_cell.angle_beta   90.00
_cell.angle_gamma   90.00
#
_symmetry.space_group_name_H-M   'P 1'
#
loop_
_entity.id
_entity.type
_entity.pdbx_description
1 polymer ?
#
loop_
_entity_poly.entity_id
_entity_poly.type
_entity_poly.pdbx_seq_one_letter_code
_entity_poly.pdbx_strand_id
1 'polypeptide(L)'
;LIVTAGPEGRAIFALDCSTGEEVWKAEANSLGNVWGTPIIVPGPEGRTDIVIGAPYEVWGLNAETGRLSWYCEAVPEDSYSSSVVLSEGLIYGISGRQGGSFAIRAGGTGEITETHTAWTGRDRNRYSTPVVVNGRLYHISSNIVACLNAQTGEEIYRERLSGAPESSSRGFSRGGNYTSPVVVGDHLFYVSDQGETYVLKLGDQFEQVAVNRVTENSETFAATPAIDQGAILIRSDRAVYCIESK
;
A
#
# COMPACT_ATOMS: atom_id res chain seq x y z
N LEU A 1 17.89 -2.04 9.02
CA LEU A 1 16.42 -1.95 9.15
C LEU A 1 16.00 -0.51 8.88
N ILE A 2 14.98 -0.29 8.07
CA ILE A 2 14.43 1.05 7.82
C ILE A 2 13.11 1.18 8.56
N VAL A 3 12.94 2.27 9.32
CA VAL A 3 11.74 2.50 10.15
C VAL A 3 11.18 3.89 9.85
N THR A 4 9.93 3.94 9.40
CA THR A 4 9.15 5.19 9.32
C THR A 4 8.59 5.49 10.71
N ALA A 5 9.15 6.49 11.37
CA ALA A 5 8.67 7.02 12.65
C ALA A 5 8.00 8.38 12.42
N GLY A 6 6.95 8.37 11.60
CA GLY A 6 6.30 9.58 11.10
C GLY A 6 5.66 10.41 12.23
N PRO A 7 4.55 9.97 12.84
CA PRO A 7 3.87 10.72 13.91
C PRO A 7 4.73 10.96 15.16
N GLU A 8 5.57 9.98 15.52
CA GLU A 8 6.34 9.97 16.76
C GLU A 8 7.62 10.81 16.66
N GLY A 9 8.29 10.76 15.51
CA GLY A 9 9.64 11.32 15.32
C GLY A 9 9.77 12.31 14.16
N ARG A 10 8.76 12.41 13.28
CA ARG A 10 8.83 13.14 12.01
C ARG A 10 10.06 12.75 11.19
N ALA A 11 10.36 11.44 11.21
CA ALA A 11 11.63 10.93 10.74
C ALA A 11 11.52 9.53 10.12
N ILE A 12 12.51 9.22 9.30
CA ILE A 12 12.83 7.87 8.84
C ILE A 12 14.21 7.53 9.39
N PHE A 13 14.33 6.36 10.02
CA PHE A 13 15.58 5.87 10.60
C PHE A 13 16.11 4.69 9.80
N ALA A 14 17.44 4.64 9.64
CA ALA A 14 18.14 3.40 9.39
C ALA A 14 18.81 2.94 10.67
N LEU A 15 18.57 1.68 11.02
CA LEU A 15 19.17 1.01 12.17
C LEU A 15 20.02 -0.17 11.69
N ASP A 16 21.14 -0.41 12.35
CA ASP A 16 21.87 -1.66 12.20
C ASP A 16 21.00 -2.84 12.69
N CYS A 17 20.84 -3.89 11.88
CA CYS A 17 19.94 -5.00 12.22
C CYS A 17 20.45 -5.86 13.38
N SER A 18 21.76 -5.84 13.67
CA SER A 18 22.40 -6.64 14.71
C SER A 18 22.49 -5.90 16.05
N THR A 19 22.74 -4.59 16.02
CA THR A 19 22.93 -3.79 17.23
C THR A 19 21.71 -2.93 17.59
N GLY A 20 20.87 -2.61 16.60
CA GLY A 20 19.77 -1.65 16.75
C GLY A 20 20.21 -0.20 16.82
N GLU A 21 21.50 0.09 16.63
CA GLU A 21 22.04 1.45 16.65
C GLU A 21 21.64 2.23 15.40
N GLU A 22 21.44 3.55 15.56
CA GLU A 22 21.14 4.45 14.46
C GLU A 22 22.35 4.59 13.53
N VAL A 23 22.14 4.27 12.24
CA VAL A 23 23.11 4.49 11.17
C VAL A 23 22.92 5.90 10.59
N TRP A 24 21.67 6.25 10.30
CA TRP A 24 21.28 7.59 9.87
C TRP A 24 19.82 7.87 10.20
N LYS A 25 19.48 9.16 10.20
CA LYS A 25 18.14 9.68 10.39
C LYS A 25 17.83 10.76 9.36
N ALA A 26 16.71 10.62 8.67
CA ALA A 26 16.16 11.63 7.77
C ALA A 26 14.96 12.29 8.44
N GLU A 27 14.98 13.62 8.57
CA GLU A 27 13.94 14.38 9.28
C GLU A 27 13.28 15.40 8.37
N ALA A 28 11.95 15.49 8.44
CA ALA A 28 11.19 16.54 7.81
C ALA A 28 9.84 16.70 8.51
N ASN A 29 9.38 17.94 8.69
CA ASN A 29 8.10 18.20 9.37
C ASN A 29 6.92 17.48 8.69
N SER A 30 6.95 17.35 7.36
CA SER A 30 5.95 16.66 6.55
C SER A 30 5.86 15.15 6.86
N LEU A 31 6.93 14.51 7.33
CA LEU A 31 6.89 13.10 7.74
C LEU A 31 5.96 12.84 8.93
N GLY A 32 5.57 13.89 9.68
CA GLY A 32 4.59 13.78 10.77
C GLY A 32 3.24 13.16 10.37
N ASN A 33 2.90 13.22 9.08
CA ASN A 33 1.66 12.67 8.53
C ASN A 33 1.91 11.49 7.57
N VAL A 34 2.95 10.70 7.83
CA VAL A 34 3.32 9.53 7.01
C VAL A 34 3.31 8.24 7.81
N TRP A 35 2.64 7.21 7.28
CA TRP A 35 2.56 5.87 7.89
C TRP A 35 3.01 4.75 6.94
N GLY A 36 3.25 5.06 5.67
CA GLY A 36 3.65 4.08 4.66
C GLY A 36 4.97 3.39 5.01
N THR A 37 5.07 2.11 4.68
CA THR A 37 6.34 1.39 4.72
C THR A 37 7.12 1.69 3.45
N PRO A 38 8.39 2.11 3.54
CA PRO A 38 9.17 2.38 2.35
C PRO A 38 9.51 1.12 1.58
N ILE A 39 9.69 1.25 0.27
CA ILE A 39 10.16 0.18 -0.60
C ILE A 39 11.59 0.44 -1.06
N ILE A 40 12.30 -0.62 -1.46
CA ILE A 40 13.66 -0.50 -2.01
C ILE A 40 13.54 -0.45 -3.54
N VAL A 41 14.22 0.53 -4.14
CA VAL A 41 14.18 0.77 -5.58
C VAL A 41 15.62 0.96 -6.11
N PRO A 42 15.98 0.30 -7.24
CA PRO A 42 17.26 0.57 -7.90
C PRO A 42 17.33 2.00 -8.43
N GLY A 43 18.41 2.70 -8.10
CA GLY A 43 18.72 4.05 -8.58
C GLY A 43 19.81 4.04 -9.66
N PRO A 44 20.11 5.23 -10.24
CA PRO A 44 21.20 5.40 -11.19
C PRO A 44 22.56 5.01 -10.61
N GLU A 45 23.47 4.56 -11.48
CA GLU A 45 24.88 4.29 -11.12
C GLU A 45 25.05 3.27 -9.98
N GLY A 46 24.09 2.35 -9.81
CA GLY A 46 24.13 1.32 -8.77
C GLY A 46 23.71 1.79 -7.38
N ARG A 47 23.26 3.05 -7.24
CA ARG A 47 22.65 3.55 -6.01
C ARG A 47 21.40 2.74 -5.68
N THR A 48 21.15 2.51 -4.39
CA THR A 48 19.87 2.00 -3.90
C THR A 48 19.11 3.13 -3.25
N ASP A 49 17.86 3.32 -3.65
CA ASP A 49 16.95 4.28 -3.04
C ASP A 49 15.91 3.57 -2.18
N ILE A 50 15.56 4.19 -1.07
CA ILE A 50 14.37 3.91 -0.31
C ILE A 50 13.30 4.88 -0.77
N VAL A 51 12.16 4.36 -1.22
CA VAL A 51 11.06 5.17 -1.74
C VAL A 51 9.87 5.13 -0.81
N ILE A 52 9.32 6.31 -0.53
CA ILE A 52 8.16 6.48 0.34
C ILE A 52 7.22 7.54 -0.25
N GLY A 53 5.91 7.33 -0.08
CA GLY A 53 4.93 8.40 -0.28
C GLY A 53 5.02 9.41 0.87
N ALA A 54 5.02 10.69 0.53
CA ALA A 54 5.05 11.82 1.46
C ALA A 54 3.86 12.75 1.19
N PRO A 55 3.59 13.74 2.05
CA PRO A 55 2.66 14.81 1.71
C PRO A 55 3.03 15.44 0.37
N TYR A 56 2.08 15.50 -0.54
CA TYR A 56 2.17 16.01 -1.92
C TYR A 56 3.09 15.26 -2.89
N GLU A 57 4.08 14.56 -2.36
CA GLU A 57 5.22 14.06 -3.11
C GLU A 57 5.46 12.56 -2.92
N VAL A 58 6.30 11.99 -3.77
CA VAL A 58 6.98 10.71 -3.54
C VAL A 58 8.47 10.99 -3.46
N TRP A 59 9.13 10.47 -2.43
CA TRP A 59 10.54 10.72 -2.16
C TRP A 59 11.36 9.47 -2.42
N GLY A 60 12.49 9.63 -3.11
CA GLY A 60 13.58 8.66 -3.13
C GLY A 60 14.74 9.15 -2.27
N LEU A 61 15.03 8.43 -1.19
CA LEU A 61 16.16 8.69 -0.30
C LEU A 61 17.28 7.70 -0.60
N ASN A 62 18.53 8.16 -0.69
CA ASN A 62 19.67 7.25 -0.78
C ASN A 62 19.70 6.33 0.45
N ALA A 63 19.67 5.01 0.24
CA ALA A 63 19.53 4.02 1.30
C ALA A 63 20.71 3.98 2.29
N GLU A 64 21.90 4.38 1.86
CA GLU A 64 23.12 4.37 2.68
C GLU A 64 23.24 5.61 3.56
N THR A 65 22.66 6.74 3.13
CA THR A 65 22.89 8.05 3.76
C THR A 65 21.63 8.74 4.28
N GLY A 66 20.44 8.27 3.88
CA GLY A 66 19.15 8.90 4.21
C GLY A 66 18.89 10.23 3.49
N ARG A 67 19.79 10.68 2.61
CA ARG A 67 19.65 11.96 1.91
C ARG A 67 18.65 11.86 0.78
N LEU A 68 17.84 12.90 0.58
CA LEU A 68 16.93 13.02 -0.56
C LEU A 68 17.73 13.01 -1.86
N SER A 69 17.48 11.98 -2.69
CA SER A 69 18.08 11.81 -4.01
C SER A 69 17.19 12.42 -5.08
N TRP A 70 15.88 12.23 -4.98
CA TRP A 70 14.88 12.77 -5.91
C TRP A 70 13.51 12.87 -5.25
N TYR A 71 12.64 13.70 -5.83
CA TYR A 71 11.23 13.77 -5.46
C TYR A 71 10.34 13.99 -6.70
N CYS A 72 9.10 13.51 -6.62
CA CYS A 72 8.07 13.70 -7.63
C CYS A 72 6.80 14.24 -6.96
N GLU A 73 6.24 15.34 -7.46
CA GLU A 73 4.89 15.74 -7.09
C GLU A 73 3.89 14.74 -7.69
N ALA A 74 3.08 14.09 -6.85
CA ALA A 74 2.28 12.94 -7.30
C ALA A 74 0.85 12.90 -6.74
N VAL A 75 0.59 13.59 -5.63
CA VAL A 75 -0.72 13.53 -4.95
C VAL A 75 -1.15 14.89 -4.41
N PRO A 76 -2.45 15.24 -4.40
CA PRO A 76 -2.94 16.50 -3.85
C PRO A 76 -3.32 16.39 -2.36
N GLU A 77 -2.50 15.73 -1.52
CA GLU A 77 -2.83 15.48 -0.11
C GLU A 77 -1.64 15.74 0.83
N ASP A 78 -1.93 16.29 2.02
CA ASP A 78 -0.96 16.66 3.05
C ASP A 78 -0.58 15.50 3.99
N SER A 79 -0.91 14.27 3.60
CA SER A 79 -0.63 13.04 4.34
C SER A 79 -0.53 11.84 3.39
N TYR A 80 0.23 10.81 3.79
CA TYR A 80 0.35 9.57 3.03
C TYR A 80 0.43 8.36 3.95
N SER A 81 -0.61 7.50 3.96
CA SER A 81 -0.67 6.39 4.91
C SER A 81 -0.46 5.00 4.31
N SER A 82 -0.79 4.80 3.03
CA SER A 82 -0.49 3.54 2.32
C SER A 82 1.00 3.43 1.98
N SER A 83 1.47 2.24 1.62
CA SER A 83 2.79 2.09 1.02
C SER A 83 2.70 2.25 -0.50
N VAL A 84 3.78 2.73 -1.12
CA VAL A 84 3.92 2.64 -2.58
C VAL A 84 4.35 1.23 -2.97
N VAL A 85 4.12 0.82 -4.23
CA VAL A 85 4.53 -0.50 -4.74
C VAL A 85 5.33 -0.38 -6.02
N LEU A 86 6.39 -1.17 -6.17
CA LEU A 86 7.22 -1.22 -7.38
C LEU A 86 6.80 -2.43 -8.23
N SER A 87 6.52 -2.21 -9.50
CA SER A 87 6.34 -3.27 -10.48
C SER A 87 6.84 -2.80 -11.85
N GLU A 88 7.62 -3.63 -12.54
CA GLU A 88 8.09 -3.36 -13.91
C GLU A 88 8.76 -1.97 -14.09
N GLY A 89 9.49 -1.49 -13.06
CA GLY A 89 10.18 -0.20 -13.10
C GLY A 89 9.28 1.03 -12.87
N LEU A 90 7.99 0.81 -12.59
CA LEU A 90 7.04 1.84 -12.19
C LEU A 90 6.71 1.70 -10.70
N ILE A 91 6.63 2.84 -10.03
CA ILE A 91 6.24 2.99 -8.64
C ILE A 91 4.81 3.52 -8.64
N TYR A 92 3.93 2.78 -7.97
CA TYR A 92 2.50 3.04 -7.92
C TYR A 92 2.10 3.46 -6.53
N GLY A 93 1.10 4.33 -6.47
CA GLY A 93 0.51 4.74 -5.22
C GLY A 93 -0.87 5.34 -5.41
N ILE A 94 -1.61 5.34 -4.31
CA ILE A 94 -2.95 5.93 -4.24
C ILE A 94 -3.04 6.68 -2.91
N SER A 95 -3.45 7.95 -2.98
CA SER A 95 -3.69 8.81 -1.82
C SER A 95 -5.12 8.66 -1.29
N GLY A 96 -5.32 9.23 -0.11
CA GLY A 96 -6.51 9.07 0.69
C GLY A 96 -7.63 10.03 0.34
N ARG A 97 -7.87 11.00 1.23
CA ARG A 97 -9.14 11.71 1.29
C ARG A 97 -9.37 12.60 0.09
N GLN A 98 -8.36 13.28 -0.40
CA GLN A 98 -8.51 14.15 -1.57
C GLN A 98 -8.47 13.38 -2.89
N GLY A 99 -8.07 12.10 -2.83
CA GLY A 99 -7.83 11.27 -3.99
C GLY A 99 -6.56 11.64 -4.73
N GLY A 100 -6.20 10.80 -5.68
CA GLY A 100 -4.92 10.82 -6.36
C GLY A 100 -4.43 9.39 -6.51
N SER A 101 -4.23 8.97 -7.75
CA SER A 101 -3.48 7.76 -8.07
C SER A 101 -2.35 8.14 -9.02
N PHE A 102 -1.27 7.38 -9.01
CA PHE A 102 -0.15 7.66 -9.89
C PHE A 102 0.63 6.40 -10.25
N ALA A 103 1.36 6.50 -11.36
CA ALA A 103 2.56 5.72 -11.60
C ALA A 103 3.71 6.66 -11.98
N ILE A 104 4.85 6.48 -11.35
CA ILE A 104 6.09 7.21 -11.64
C ILE A 104 7.20 6.22 -12.00
N ARG A 105 8.06 6.57 -12.94
CA ARG A 105 9.25 5.79 -13.26
C ARG A 105 10.23 5.85 -12.10
N ALA A 106 10.78 4.70 -11.75
CA ALA A 106 11.78 4.58 -10.69
C ALA A 106 13.10 5.29 -11.05
N GLY A 107 13.74 5.88 -10.04
CA GLY A 107 15.09 6.47 -10.14
C GLY A 107 15.09 7.95 -10.49
N GLY A 108 16.23 8.42 -11.00
CA GLY A 108 16.48 9.83 -11.29
C GLY A 108 17.26 10.56 -10.18
N THR A 109 17.37 11.89 -10.34
CA THR A 109 18.07 12.78 -9.43
C THR A 109 17.40 14.16 -9.44
N GLY A 110 17.16 14.74 -8.27
CA GLY A 110 16.49 16.04 -8.13
C GLY A 110 14.97 15.95 -8.31
N GLU A 111 14.36 17.03 -8.80
CA GLU A 111 12.95 17.02 -9.15
C GLU A 111 12.72 16.21 -10.42
N ILE A 112 11.83 15.21 -10.37
CA ILE A 112 11.58 14.30 -11.50
C ILE A 112 10.14 14.34 -12.01
N THR A 113 9.31 15.25 -11.50
CA THR A 113 7.86 15.31 -11.78
C THR A 113 7.54 15.22 -13.28
N GLU A 114 8.08 16.12 -14.09
CA GLU A 114 7.79 16.17 -15.53
C GLU A 114 8.38 15.01 -16.33
N THR A 115 9.48 14.42 -15.85
CA THR A 115 10.27 13.45 -16.61
C THR A 115 9.91 12.00 -16.28
N HIS A 116 9.41 11.74 -15.08
CA HIS A 116 9.18 10.39 -14.57
C HIS A 116 7.69 10.09 -14.34
N THR A 117 6.79 11.06 -14.34
CA THR A 117 5.35 10.78 -14.27
C THR A 117 4.89 10.00 -15.50
N ALA A 118 4.43 8.76 -15.29
CA ALA A 118 3.86 7.93 -16.36
C ALA A 118 2.37 8.21 -16.53
N TRP A 119 1.63 8.33 -15.42
CA TRP A 119 0.23 8.76 -15.41
C TRP A 119 -0.19 9.21 -14.01
N THR A 120 -1.26 10.02 -13.95
CA THR A 120 -1.97 10.38 -12.72
C THR A 120 -3.48 10.14 -12.88
N GLY A 121 -4.15 9.91 -11.76
CA GLY A 121 -5.57 9.58 -11.69
C GLY A 121 -6.23 10.14 -10.43
N ARG A 122 -7.51 9.81 -10.23
CA ARG A 122 -8.35 10.39 -9.16
C ARG A 122 -8.86 9.35 -8.16
N ASP A 123 -8.30 8.16 -8.17
CA ASP A 123 -8.68 7.10 -7.24
C ASP A 123 -8.42 7.48 -5.79
N ARG A 124 -9.14 6.83 -4.88
CA ARG A 124 -9.13 7.15 -3.45
C ARG A 124 -8.93 5.89 -2.64
N ASN A 125 -7.80 5.81 -1.96
CA ASN A 125 -7.51 4.75 -1.01
C ASN A 125 -6.57 5.28 0.08
N ARG A 126 -7.10 5.36 1.31
CA ARG A 126 -6.39 6.03 2.39
C ARG A 126 -5.33 5.17 3.06
N TYR A 127 -5.58 3.88 3.25
CA TYR A 127 -4.77 3.05 4.14
C TYR A 127 -4.29 1.77 3.47
N SER A 128 -5.16 1.08 2.73
CA SER A 128 -4.80 -0.15 2.04
C SER A 128 -3.70 0.12 1.01
N THR A 129 -2.62 -0.63 1.06
CA THR A 129 -1.60 -0.64 0.00
C THR A 129 -2.20 -1.35 -1.23
N PRO A 130 -2.11 -0.80 -2.44
CA PRO A 130 -2.61 -1.48 -3.63
C PRO A 130 -1.71 -2.66 -4.02
N VAL A 131 -2.17 -3.53 -4.92
CA VAL A 131 -1.36 -4.62 -5.48
C VAL A 131 -1.28 -4.50 -7.00
N VAL A 132 -0.08 -4.67 -7.56
CA VAL A 132 0.12 -4.75 -9.00
C VAL A 132 0.42 -6.18 -9.38
N VAL A 133 -0.36 -6.74 -10.29
CA VAL A 133 -0.18 -8.10 -10.79
C VAL A 133 -0.72 -8.21 -12.21
N ASN A 134 0.00 -8.90 -13.09
CA ASN A 134 -0.41 -9.16 -14.49
C ASN A 134 -0.84 -7.88 -15.25
N GLY A 135 -0.07 -6.79 -15.11
CA GLY A 135 -0.35 -5.51 -15.79
C GLY A 135 -1.55 -4.74 -15.22
N ARG A 136 -2.06 -5.10 -14.04
CA ARG A 136 -3.22 -4.49 -13.38
C ARG A 136 -2.89 -3.98 -12.01
N LEU A 137 -3.42 -2.81 -11.65
CA LEU A 137 -3.34 -2.22 -10.32
C LEU A 137 -4.70 -2.39 -9.63
N TYR A 138 -4.73 -3.19 -8.57
CA TYR A 138 -5.91 -3.40 -7.75
C TYR A 138 -5.83 -2.59 -6.47
N HIS A 139 -6.94 -1.93 -6.12
CA HIS A 139 -7.07 -1.28 -4.82
C HIS A 139 -8.49 -1.44 -4.27
N ILE A 140 -8.60 -1.43 -2.95
CA ILE A 140 -9.87 -1.64 -2.26
C ILE A 140 -10.06 -0.52 -1.24
N SER A 141 -11.19 0.15 -1.33
CA SER A 141 -11.56 1.26 -0.44
C SER A 141 -13.06 1.21 -0.18
N SER A 142 -13.47 1.26 1.08
CA SER A 142 -14.90 1.25 1.48
C SER A 142 -15.72 0.10 0.87
N ASN A 143 -15.13 -1.09 0.80
CA ASN A 143 -15.67 -2.31 0.19
C ASN A 143 -15.98 -2.19 -1.31
N ILE A 144 -15.33 -1.24 -1.98
CA ILE A 144 -15.31 -1.11 -3.44
C ILE A 144 -13.92 -1.55 -3.89
N VAL A 145 -13.86 -2.53 -4.77
CA VAL A 145 -12.64 -2.88 -5.51
C VAL A 145 -12.61 -2.08 -6.80
N ALA A 146 -11.44 -1.53 -7.13
CA ALA A 146 -11.16 -1.00 -8.46
C ALA A 146 -9.95 -1.74 -9.04
N CYS A 147 -10.03 -2.01 -10.34
CA CYS A 147 -8.96 -2.56 -11.14
C CYS A 147 -8.62 -1.54 -12.22
N LEU A 148 -7.37 -1.10 -12.26
CA LEU A 148 -6.86 -0.15 -13.24
C LEU A 148 -5.84 -0.86 -14.14
N ASN A 149 -5.74 -0.41 -15.39
CA ASN A 149 -4.61 -0.75 -16.24
C ASN A 149 -3.34 -0.14 -15.63
N ALA A 150 -2.35 -0.95 -15.28
CA ALA A 150 -1.15 -0.46 -14.60
C ALA A 150 -0.27 0.45 -15.49
N GLN A 151 -0.38 0.34 -16.82
CA GLN A 151 0.42 1.17 -17.73
C GLN A 151 -0.22 2.53 -18.00
N THR A 152 -1.55 2.63 -17.98
CA THR A 152 -2.28 3.86 -18.38
C THR A 152 -3.02 4.53 -17.22
N GLY A 153 -3.30 3.82 -16.13
CA GLY A 153 -4.14 4.29 -15.03
C GLY A 153 -5.64 4.25 -15.35
N GLU A 154 -6.04 3.79 -16.53
CA GLU A 154 -7.45 3.72 -16.94
C GLU A 154 -8.20 2.65 -16.14
N GLU A 155 -9.41 2.98 -15.71
CA GLU A 155 -10.28 2.06 -15.00
C GLU A 155 -10.74 0.93 -15.93
N ILE A 156 -10.49 -0.32 -15.51
CA ILE A 156 -11.00 -1.52 -16.17
C ILE A 156 -12.38 -1.85 -15.60
N TYR A 157 -12.49 -1.89 -14.28
CA TYR A 157 -13.76 -2.02 -13.57
C TYR A 157 -13.71 -1.44 -12.15
N ARG A 158 -14.88 -1.14 -11.60
CA ARG A 158 -15.08 -0.73 -10.22
C ARG A 158 -16.38 -1.31 -9.68
N GLU A 159 -16.27 -2.15 -8.65
CA GLU A 159 -17.40 -2.94 -8.17
C GLU A 159 -17.45 -2.99 -6.64
N ARG A 160 -18.67 -3.10 -6.11
CA ARG A 160 -18.88 -3.30 -4.67
C ARG A 160 -18.78 -4.79 -4.36
N LEU A 161 -18.00 -5.12 -3.32
CA LEU A 161 -17.89 -6.48 -2.82
C LEU A 161 -19.26 -6.98 -2.33
N SER A 162 -19.68 -8.14 -2.83
CA SER A 162 -20.96 -8.76 -2.49
C SER A 162 -20.91 -9.33 -1.08
N GLY A 163 -21.97 -9.09 -0.29
CA GLY A 163 -22.03 -9.47 1.13
C GLY A 163 -21.38 -8.47 2.08
N ALA A 164 -20.79 -7.38 1.55
CA ALA A 164 -20.27 -6.31 2.38
C ALA A 164 -21.41 -5.51 3.05
N PRO A 165 -21.29 -5.13 4.34
CA PRO A 165 -22.27 -4.27 5.00
C PRO A 165 -22.43 -2.93 4.26
N GLU A 166 -23.65 -2.41 4.15
CA GLU A 166 -23.93 -1.12 3.52
C GLU A 166 -23.25 0.06 4.24
N SER A 167 -22.91 -0.12 5.52
CA SER A 167 -22.19 0.84 6.34
C SER A 167 -20.82 0.29 6.68
N SER A 168 -19.80 0.64 5.89
CA SER A 168 -18.44 0.69 6.42
C SER A 168 -18.44 1.72 7.55
N SER A 169 -17.91 1.33 8.70
CA SER A 169 -17.96 2.09 9.95
C SER A 169 -17.55 3.54 9.73
N ARG A 170 -18.51 4.48 9.78
CA ARG A 170 -18.29 5.93 9.61
C ARG A 170 -17.51 6.59 10.76
N GLY A 171 -16.83 5.80 11.59
CA GLY A 171 -16.13 6.25 12.79
C GLY A 171 -14.65 5.95 12.72
N PHE A 172 -13.83 6.94 13.08
CA PHE A 172 -12.38 6.83 13.24
C PHE A 172 -11.93 5.73 14.22
N SER A 173 -12.84 5.17 15.02
CA SER A 173 -12.48 4.30 16.15
C SER A 173 -12.81 2.81 15.98
N ARG A 174 -13.57 2.37 14.96
CA ARG A 174 -13.94 0.94 14.79
C ARG A 174 -14.30 0.50 13.34
N GLY A 175 -13.52 0.93 12.34
CA GLY A 175 -13.65 0.29 11.01
C GLY A 175 -13.10 1.10 9.84
N GLY A 176 -11.79 1.31 9.87
CA GLY A 176 -11.07 1.65 8.66
C GLY A 176 -10.66 0.35 7.96
N ASN A 177 -10.81 0.31 6.64
CA ASN A 177 -10.22 -0.72 5.80
C ASN A 177 -8.69 -0.52 5.78
N TYR A 178 -8.00 -0.95 6.84
CA TYR A 178 -6.55 -0.84 7.02
C TYR A 178 -5.80 -2.01 6.38
N THR A 179 -6.49 -3.12 6.18
CA THR A 179 -5.95 -4.33 5.54
C THR A 179 -5.65 -4.05 4.07
N SER A 180 -4.57 -4.63 3.57
CA SER A 180 -4.25 -4.59 2.13
C SER A 180 -4.63 -5.92 1.47
N PRO A 181 -5.02 -5.92 0.18
CA PRO A 181 -5.20 -7.16 -0.56
C PRO A 181 -3.87 -7.89 -0.72
N VAL A 182 -3.94 -9.23 -0.74
CA VAL A 182 -2.81 -10.10 -1.10
C VAL A 182 -3.20 -11.01 -2.25
N VAL A 183 -2.22 -11.44 -3.04
CA VAL A 183 -2.44 -12.31 -4.19
C VAL A 183 -1.82 -13.68 -3.92
N VAL A 184 -2.60 -14.73 -4.16
CA VAL A 184 -2.14 -16.12 -4.12
C VAL A 184 -2.67 -16.82 -5.37
N GLY A 185 -1.76 -17.29 -6.23
CA GLY A 185 -2.13 -17.85 -7.52
C GLY A 185 -2.85 -16.83 -8.41
N ASP A 186 -4.02 -17.20 -8.90
CA ASP A 186 -4.91 -16.38 -9.73
C ASP A 186 -5.99 -15.64 -8.92
N HIS A 187 -5.87 -15.60 -7.60
CA HIS A 187 -6.84 -15.01 -6.70
C HIS A 187 -6.26 -13.88 -5.85
N LEU A 188 -7.06 -12.83 -5.68
CA LEU A 188 -6.84 -11.74 -4.73
C LEU A 188 -7.71 -11.97 -3.50
N PHE A 189 -7.09 -11.90 -2.32
CA PHE A 189 -7.73 -12.04 -1.02
C PHE A 189 -7.73 -10.70 -0.30
N TYR A 190 -8.90 -10.30 0.21
CA TYR A 190 -9.06 -9.08 1.01
C TYR A 190 -9.88 -9.39 2.26
N VAL A 191 -9.34 -9.03 3.43
CA VAL A 191 -9.98 -9.25 4.73
C VAL A 191 -10.58 -7.94 5.22
N SER A 192 -11.90 -7.87 5.45
CA SER A 192 -12.55 -6.72 6.07
C SER A 192 -12.14 -6.57 7.53
N ASP A 193 -12.49 -5.42 8.12
CA ASP A 193 -12.32 -5.16 9.54
C ASP A 193 -13.11 -6.08 10.48
N GLN A 194 -14.16 -6.71 9.96
CA GLN A 194 -15.02 -7.66 10.68
C GLN A 194 -14.67 -9.13 10.39
N GLY A 195 -13.64 -9.40 9.58
CA GLY A 195 -13.15 -10.74 9.32
C GLY A 195 -13.84 -11.46 8.15
N GLU A 196 -14.63 -10.76 7.33
CA GLU A 196 -15.00 -11.30 6.02
C GLU A 196 -13.78 -11.31 5.11
N THR A 197 -13.47 -12.47 4.54
CA THR A 197 -12.41 -12.63 3.54
C THR A 197 -13.06 -12.79 2.17
N TYR A 198 -12.91 -11.77 1.34
CA TYR A 198 -13.37 -11.74 -0.04
C TYR A 198 -12.29 -12.32 -0.94
N VAL A 199 -12.69 -13.23 -1.82
CA VAL A 199 -11.81 -13.86 -2.80
C VAL A 199 -12.27 -13.45 -4.18
N LEU A 200 -11.39 -12.77 -4.91
CA LEU A 200 -11.63 -12.29 -6.27
C LEU A 200 -10.72 -13.03 -7.23
N LYS A 201 -11.24 -13.41 -8.39
CA LYS A 201 -10.38 -13.85 -9.48
C LYS A 201 -9.71 -12.65 -10.14
N LEU A 202 -8.44 -12.79 -10.50
CA LEU A 202 -7.72 -11.79 -11.28
C LEU A 202 -8.21 -11.79 -12.73
N GLY A 203 -8.27 -10.61 -13.36
CA GLY A 203 -8.68 -10.46 -14.76
C GLY A 203 -9.26 -9.08 -15.08
N ASP A 204 -9.79 -8.97 -16.29
CA ASP A 204 -10.45 -7.74 -16.80
C ASP A 204 -11.95 -7.68 -16.51
N GLN A 205 -12.49 -8.76 -15.95
CA GLN A 205 -13.88 -8.84 -15.49
C GLN A 205 -13.88 -9.04 -13.99
N PHE A 206 -14.76 -8.31 -13.31
CA PHE A 206 -14.98 -8.52 -11.90
C PHE A 206 -15.64 -9.87 -11.66
N GLU A 207 -14.97 -10.72 -10.86
CA GLU A 207 -15.47 -12.03 -10.45
C GLU A 207 -15.14 -12.27 -8.97
N GLN A 208 -16.12 -12.08 -8.09
CA GLN A 208 -16.02 -12.50 -6.69
C GLN A 208 -16.41 -13.98 -6.58
N VAL A 209 -15.43 -14.84 -6.32
CA VAL A 209 -15.63 -16.29 -6.29
C VAL A 209 -16.06 -16.81 -4.92
N ALA A 210 -15.72 -16.10 -3.84
CA ALA A 210 -16.11 -16.47 -2.49
C ALA A 210 -16.15 -15.28 -1.53
N VAL A 211 -16.92 -15.45 -0.46
CA VAL A 211 -16.81 -14.69 0.78
C VAL A 211 -16.78 -15.69 1.94
N ASN A 212 -15.75 -15.61 2.76
CA ASN A 212 -15.56 -16.48 3.93
C ASN A 212 -15.57 -15.62 5.19
N ARG A 213 -15.82 -16.24 6.34
CA ARG A 213 -15.63 -15.59 7.64
C ARG A 213 -14.51 -16.29 8.39
N VAL A 214 -13.53 -15.53 8.89
CA VAL A 214 -12.36 -16.10 9.58
C VAL A 214 -12.77 -16.79 10.89
N THR A 215 -13.74 -16.22 11.61
CA THR A 215 -14.23 -16.70 12.90
C THR A 215 -15.66 -16.24 13.16
N GLU A 216 -16.43 -16.99 13.96
CA GLU A 216 -17.76 -16.56 14.42
C GLU A 216 -17.67 -15.59 15.62
N ASN A 217 -16.50 -15.42 16.21
CA ASN A 217 -16.29 -14.48 17.30
C ASN A 217 -16.29 -13.03 16.79
N SER A 218 -16.75 -12.10 17.63
CA SER A 218 -16.59 -10.67 17.36
C SER A 218 -15.15 -10.25 17.62
N GLU A 219 -14.38 -10.11 16.54
CA GLU A 219 -12.96 -9.71 16.54
C GLU A 219 -12.75 -8.57 15.55
N THR A 220 -11.66 -7.82 15.70
CA THR A 220 -11.28 -6.74 14.79
C THR A 220 -10.04 -7.13 14.00
N PHE A 221 -10.10 -6.96 12.68
CA PHE A 221 -9.01 -7.25 11.76
C PHE A 221 -8.48 -5.94 11.18
N ALA A 222 -7.19 -5.71 11.30
CA ALA A 222 -6.54 -4.50 10.75
C ALA A 222 -5.16 -4.80 10.17
N ALA A 223 -4.79 -6.07 10.08
CA ALA A 223 -3.52 -6.51 9.55
C ALA A 223 -3.72 -7.15 8.17
N THR A 224 -2.86 -6.79 7.22
CA THR A 224 -2.74 -7.51 5.95
C THR A 224 -2.39 -8.98 6.22
N PRO A 225 -3.07 -9.95 5.57
CA PRO A 225 -2.70 -11.36 5.69
C PRO A 225 -1.25 -11.61 5.28
N ALA A 226 -0.57 -12.53 5.98
CA ALA A 226 0.76 -12.99 5.56
C ALA A 226 0.63 -14.34 4.84
N ILE A 227 1.44 -14.53 3.80
CA ILE A 227 1.48 -15.78 3.04
C ILE A 227 2.81 -16.46 3.36
N ASP A 228 2.77 -17.68 3.89
CA ASP A 228 3.97 -18.47 4.16
C ASP A 228 3.68 -19.95 3.94
N GLN A 229 4.60 -20.64 3.25
CA GLN A 229 4.58 -22.11 3.09
C GLN A 229 3.23 -22.73 2.67
N GLY A 230 2.44 -22.03 1.84
CA GLY A 230 1.12 -22.51 1.38
C GLY A 230 -0.04 -22.19 2.33
N ALA A 231 0.22 -21.47 3.42
CA ALA A 231 -0.77 -20.99 4.36
C ALA A 231 -1.03 -19.48 4.21
N ILE A 232 -2.26 -19.07 4.54
CA ILE A 232 -2.64 -17.68 4.77
C ILE A 232 -2.78 -17.47 6.28
N LEU A 233 -1.94 -16.60 6.83
CA LEU A 233 -1.98 -16.19 8.22
C LEU A 233 -2.77 -14.89 8.36
N ILE A 234 -3.87 -14.93 9.11
CA ILE A 234 -4.74 -13.77 9.34
C ILE A 234 -4.74 -13.42 10.82
N ARG A 235 -4.40 -12.18 11.17
CA ARG A 235 -4.31 -11.72 12.56
C ARG A 235 -5.47 -10.78 12.92
N SER A 236 -6.13 -11.05 14.04
CA SER A 236 -7.09 -10.17 14.69
C SER A 236 -6.48 -9.47 15.92
N ASP A 237 -7.30 -8.74 16.67
CA ASP A 237 -6.97 -8.24 18.01
C ASP A 237 -6.90 -9.36 19.09
N ARG A 238 -7.28 -10.60 18.74
CA ARG A 238 -7.36 -11.73 19.69
C ARG A 238 -6.50 -12.92 19.34
N ALA A 239 -6.36 -13.23 18.06
CA ALA A 239 -5.72 -14.47 17.61
C ALA A 239 -4.98 -14.29 16.28
N VAL A 240 -4.16 -15.29 15.95
CA VAL A 240 -3.62 -15.51 14.61
C VAL A 240 -4.23 -16.82 14.10
N TYR A 241 -4.87 -16.74 12.95
CA TYR A 241 -5.50 -17.86 12.26
C TYR A 241 -4.58 -18.34 11.14
N CYS A 242 -4.41 -19.65 10.99
CA CYS A 242 -3.70 -20.27 9.88
C CYS A 242 -4.72 -20.98 8.99
N ILE A 243 -4.79 -20.58 7.72
CA ILE A 243 -5.68 -21.15 6.72
C ILE A 243 -4.84 -21.85 5.65
N GLU A 244 -5.02 -23.16 5.50
CA GLU A 244 -4.30 -23.99 4.53
C GLU A 244 -5.27 -24.66 3.57
N SER A 245 -4.80 -24.97 2.36
CA SER A 245 -5.50 -25.88 1.46
C SER A 245 -5.54 -27.28 2.07
N LYS A 246 -6.71 -27.93 2.06
CA LYS A 246 -6.83 -29.34 2.40
C LYS A 246 -6.19 -30.25 1.35
#